data_AF-A0A5C8IAH5-F1
#
_entry.id   AF-A0A5C8IAH5-F1
#
_cell.length_a   1.000
_cell.length_b   1.000
_cell.length_c   1.000
_cell.angle_alpha   90.00
_cell.angle_beta   90.00
_cell.angle_gamma   90.00
#
_symmetry.space_group_name_H-M   'P 1'
#
loop_
_entity.id
_entity.type
_entity.pdbx_description
1 polymer ?
#
loop_
_entity_poly.entity_id
_entity_poly.type
_entity_poly.pdbx_seq_one_letter_code
_entity_poly.pdbx_strand_id
1 'polypeptide(L)'
;MTGRGVAPPVAVALATVAFVALAIGGLGMASLLLEADVIATPGVGQLAGILALTVSTGAFGGLLWAYLRRPQPSYVAALPVTVAAMLAYLVGFGLGAMLQGTDAALALAAAGGFATSWFALVLAGAAFVAAWSAVALVRTRAERPRWPWERDDLDEP
;
A
#
# COMPACT_ATOMS: atom_id res chain seq x y z
N MET A 1 14.05 9.15 -29.29
CA MET A 1 12.98 9.47 -28.32
C MET A 1 13.22 8.64 -27.07
N THR A 2 13.68 9.25 -25.98
CA THR A 2 13.94 8.58 -24.70
C THR A 2 12.62 8.14 -24.06
N GLY A 3 12.48 6.86 -23.72
CA GLY A 3 11.27 6.31 -23.10
C GLY A 3 10.86 7.14 -21.88
N ARG A 4 9.65 7.72 -21.89
CA ARG A 4 9.09 8.35 -20.70
C ARG A 4 8.63 7.25 -19.75
N GLY A 5 8.98 7.38 -18.46
CA GLY A 5 8.41 6.53 -17.41
C GLY A 5 6.89 6.70 -17.32
N VAL A 6 6.24 5.82 -16.56
CA VAL A 6 4.78 5.83 -16.39
C VAL A 6 4.33 7.17 -15.81
N ALA A 7 3.22 7.71 -16.31
CA ALA A 7 2.65 8.95 -15.80
C ALA A 7 2.33 8.81 -14.30
N PRO A 8 2.67 9.79 -13.45
CA PRO A 8 2.43 9.72 -12.00
C PRO A 8 1.00 9.29 -11.58
N PRO A 9 -0.09 9.76 -12.22
CA PRO A 9 -1.44 9.34 -11.81
C PRO A 9 -1.68 7.84 -12.01
N VAL A 10 -1.16 7.28 -13.10
CA VAL A 10 -1.28 5.85 -13.42
C VAL A 10 -0.48 5.00 -12.44
N ALA A 11 0.74 5.45 -12.09
CA ALA A 11 1.56 4.80 -11.08
C ALA A 11 0.89 4.77 -9.69
N VAL A 12 0.25 5.88 -9.28
CA VAL A 12 -0.52 5.92 -8.02
C VAL A 12 -1.70 4.96 -8.06
N ALA A 13 -2.48 4.96 -9.15
CA ALA A 13 -3.63 4.07 -9.27
C ALA A 13 -3.22 2.60 -9.18
N LEU A 14 -2.22 2.17 -9.96
CA LEU A 14 -1.70 0.81 -9.94
C LEU A 14 -1.14 0.42 -8.57
N ALA A 15 -0.35 1.30 -7.95
CA ALA A 15 0.23 1.05 -6.64
C ALA A 15 -0.83 0.99 -5.53
N THR A 16 -1.88 1.81 -5.61
CA THR A 16 -2.98 1.80 -4.64
C THR A 16 -3.77 0.50 -4.75
N VAL A 17 -4.09 0.05 -5.97
CA VAL A 17 -4.74 -1.25 -6.20
C VAL A 17 -3.86 -2.40 -5.73
N ALA A 18 -2.56 -2.37 -6.06
CA ALA A 18 -1.60 -3.36 -5.61
C ALA A 18 -1.47 -3.40 -4.08
N PHE A 19 -1.44 -2.24 -3.42
CA PHE A 19 -1.43 -2.14 -1.96
C PHE A 19 -2.66 -2.82 -1.35
N VAL A 20 -3.87 -2.50 -1.83
CA VAL A 20 -5.12 -3.11 -1.34
C VAL A 20 -5.11 -4.62 -1.58
N ALA A 21 -4.71 -5.07 -2.77
CA ALA A 21 -4.64 -6.50 -3.10
C ALA A 21 -3.63 -7.25 -2.22
N LEU A 22 -2.42 -6.70 -2.04
CA LEU A 22 -1.38 -7.27 -1.18
C LEU A 22 -1.78 -7.25 0.30
N ALA A 23 -2.45 -6.21 0.77
CA ALA A 23 -2.95 -6.12 2.13
C ALA A 23 -4.01 -7.19 2.38
N ILE A 24 -5.05 -7.29 1.55
CA ILE A 24 -6.13 -8.27 1.73
C ILE A 24 -5.59 -9.70 1.57
N GLY A 25 -4.87 -9.97 0.49
CA GLY A 25 -4.32 -11.30 0.22
C GLY A 25 -3.26 -11.72 1.24
N GLY A 26 -2.37 -10.80 1.62
CA GLY A 26 -1.32 -11.05 2.60
C GLY A 26 -1.87 -11.26 4.01
N LEU A 27 -2.80 -10.41 4.45
CA LEU A 27 -3.46 -10.57 5.76
C LEU A 27 -4.25 -11.88 5.81
N GLY A 28 -4.98 -12.22 4.74
CA GLY A 28 -5.68 -13.50 4.64
C GLY A 28 -4.74 -14.70 4.70
N MET A 29 -3.63 -14.67 3.97
CA MET A 29 -2.63 -15.74 4.02
C MET A 29 -1.96 -15.84 5.39
N ALA A 30 -1.62 -14.72 6.01
CA ALA A 30 -1.07 -14.69 7.36
C ALA A 30 -2.07 -15.26 8.37
N SER A 31 -3.37 -14.96 8.22
CA SER A 31 -4.42 -15.49 9.09
C SER A 31 -4.51 -17.02 9.00
N LEU A 32 -4.44 -17.57 7.78
CA LEU A 32 -4.42 -19.02 7.58
C LEU A 32 -3.17 -19.68 8.18
N LEU A 33 -2.00 -19.05 8.02
CA LEU A 33 -0.73 -19.59 8.49
C LEU A 33 -0.57 -19.52 10.02
N LEU A 34 -1.10 -18.46 10.63
CA LEU A 34 -1.02 -18.23 12.07
C LEU A 34 -2.20 -18.84 12.83
N GLU A 35 -3.18 -19.42 12.11
CA GLU A 35 -4.44 -19.92 12.66
C GLU A 35 -5.12 -18.90 13.60
N ALA A 36 -5.00 -17.61 13.22
CA ALA A 36 -5.39 -16.49 14.04
C ALA A 36 -6.20 -15.49 13.23
N ASP A 37 -7.25 -14.97 13.84
CA ASP A 37 -8.05 -13.90 13.24
C ASP A 37 -7.26 -12.59 13.22
N VAL A 38 -7.31 -11.89 12.08
CA VAL A 38 -6.71 -10.55 11.92
C VAL A 38 -7.30 -9.56 12.94
N ILE A 39 -8.55 -9.79 13.34
CA ILE A 39 -9.25 -9.02 14.37
C ILE A 39 -9.74 -10.01 15.43
N ALA A 40 -8.82 -10.43 16.31
CA ALA A 40 -9.12 -11.40 17.37
C ALA A 40 -9.89 -10.79 18.57
N THR A 41 -10.18 -9.49 18.57
CA THR A 41 -10.82 -8.81 19.71
C THR A 41 -12.35 -8.99 19.67
N PRO A 42 -12.96 -9.70 20.64
CA PRO A 42 -14.41 -9.81 20.72
C PRO A 42 -15.05 -8.42 20.88
N GLY A 43 -16.00 -8.08 19.99
CA GLY A 43 -16.70 -6.79 19.99
C GLY A 43 -16.17 -5.73 19.02
N VAL A 44 -15.00 -5.95 18.41
CA VAL A 44 -14.51 -5.10 17.31
C VAL A 44 -15.01 -5.67 15.99
N GLY A 45 -16.20 -5.24 15.56
CA GLY A 45 -16.84 -5.76 14.36
C GLY A 45 -16.15 -5.32 13.06
N GLN A 46 -16.60 -5.94 11.96
CA GLN A 46 -16.11 -5.78 10.58
C GLN A 46 -15.95 -4.32 10.13
N LEU A 47 -16.75 -3.40 10.69
CA LEU A 47 -16.68 -1.97 10.42
C LEU A 47 -15.29 -1.38 10.74
N ALA A 48 -14.63 -1.84 11.79
CA ALA A 48 -13.30 -1.36 12.17
C ALA A 48 -12.24 -1.73 11.13
N GLY A 49 -12.27 -2.96 10.61
CA GLY A 49 -11.38 -3.39 9.53
C GLY A 49 -11.61 -2.62 8.24
N ILE A 50 -12.88 -2.41 7.86
CA ILE A 50 -13.25 -1.64 6.67
C ILE A 50 -12.74 -0.20 6.78
N LEU A 51 -12.98 0.46 7.91
CA LEU A 51 -12.52 1.83 8.14
C LEU A 51 -11.00 1.93 8.19
N ALA A 52 -10.33 1.00 8.89
CA ALA A 52 -8.88 0.93 8.94
C ALA A 52 -8.26 0.86 7.54
N LEU A 53 -8.73 -0.08 6.71
CA LEU A 53 -8.19 -0.27 5.37
C LEU A 53 -8.54 0.91 4.45
N THR A 54 -9.74 1.48 4.57
CA THR A 54 -10.17 2.62 3.75
C THR A 54 -9.34 3.86 4.05
N VAL A 55 -9.17 4.20 5.33
CA VAL A 55 -8.38 5.36 5.77
C VAL A 55 -6.91 5.17 5.42
N SER A 56 -6.37 3.96 5.62
CA SER A 56 -5.01 3.59 5.21
C SER A 56 -4.78 3.75 3.71
N THR A 57 -5.72 3.28 2.88
CA THR A 57 -5.65 3.37 1.41
C THR A 57 -5.68 4.82 0.95
N GLY A 58 -6.54 5.65 1.55
CA GLY A 58 -6.61 7.08 1.26
C GLY A 58 -5.30 7.81 1.59
N ALA A 59 -4.73 7.53 2.77
CA ALA A 59 -3.46 8.10 3.20
C ALA A 59 -2.29 7.65 2.31
N PHE A 60 -2.24 6.36 1.97
CA PHE A 60 -1.27 5.79 1.05
C PHE A 60 -1.31 6.49 -0.31
N GLY A 61 -2.48 6.52 -0.96
CA GLY A 61 -2.64 7.11 -2.29
C GLY A 61 -2.37 8.62 -2.28
N GLY A 62 -2.89 9.34 -1.30
CA GLY A 62 -2.72 10.79 -1.18
C GLY A 62 -1.27 11.20 -0.96
N LEU A 63 -0.55 10.52 -0.06
CA LEU A 63 0.85 10.85 0.21
C LEU A 63 1.76 10.40 -0.93
N LEU A 64 1.52 9.22 -1.50
CA LEU A 64 2.27 8.74 -2.66
C LEU A 64 2.13 9.70 -3.85
N TRP A 65 0.92 10.20 -4.10
CA TRP A 65 0.67 11.21 -5.12
C TRP A 65 1.45 12.50 -4.89
N ALA A 66 1.47 13.00 -3.64
CA ALA A 66 2.24 14.20 -3.29
C ALA A 66 3.74 14.01 -3.55
N TYR A 67 4.29 12.82 -3.30
CA TYR A 67 5.69 12.50 -3.58
C TYR A 67 5.99 12.31 -5.07
N LEU A 68 5.13 11.60 -5.81
CA LEU A 68 5.36 11.31 -7.23
C LEU A 68 5.16 12.53 -8.15
N ARG A 69 4.45 13.58 -7.69
CA ARG A 69 4.36 14.86 -8.40
C ARG A 69 5.66 15.67 -8.40
N ARG A 70 6.65 15.31 -7.58
CA ARG A 70 7.93 16.04 -7.53
C ARG A 70 8.81 15.72 -8.75
N PRO A 71 9.68 16.64 -9.20
CA PRO A 71 10.49 16.45 -10.41
C PRO A 71 11.43 15.23 -10.39
N GLN A 72 11.88 14.82 -9.20
CA GLN A 72 12.75 13.67 -9.00
C GLN A 72 12.25 12.84 -7.81
N PRO A 73 11.32 11.90 -8.01
CA PRO A 73 10.83 11.05 -6.94
C PRO A 73 11.95 10.12 -6.45
N SER A 74 12.18 10.11 -5.13
CA SER A 74 13.20 9.27 -4.48
C SER A 74 12.59 7.97 -3.97
N TYR A 75 13.34 6.87 -4.00
CA TYR A 75 12.93 5.60 -3.38
C TYR A 75 12.73 5.73 -1.87
N VAL A 76 13.41 6.69 -1.25
CA VAL A 76 13.25 6.99 0.19
C VAL A 76 11.81 7.44 0.50
N ALA A 77 11.05 7.94 -0.47
CA ALA A 77 9.65 8.30 -0.30
C ALA A 77 8.75 7.11 0.06
N ALA A 78 9.16 5.87 -0.21
CA ALA A 78 8.40 4.68 0.18
C ALA A 78 8.29 4.56 1.71
N LEU A 79 9.30 5.00 2.47
CA LEU A 79 9.30 4.93 3.93
C LEU A 79 8.22 5.81 4.57
N PRO A 80 8.15 7.14 4.35
CA PRO A 80 7.10 7.96 4.93
C PRO A 80 5.70 7.57 4.42
N VAL A 81 5.56 7.08 3.18
CA VAL A 81 4.28 6.54 2.67
C VAL A 81 3.85 5.30 3.44
N THR A 82 4.77 4.38 3.71
CA THR A 82 4.51 3.16 4.51
C THR A 82 4.11 3.53 5.93
N VAL A 83 4.86 4.42 6.58
CA VAL A 83 4.56 4.89 7.93
C VAL A 83 3.19 5.57 7.97
N ALA A 84 2.88 6.44 7.00
CA ALA A 84 1.57 7.10 6.94
C ALA A 84 0.43 6.11 6.75
N ALA A 85 0.58 5.10 5.88
CA ALA A 85 -0.41 4.06 5.67
C ALA A 85 -0.66 3.24 6.95
N MET A 86 0.41 2.92 7.69
CA MET A 86 0.32 2.20 8.96
C MET A 86 -0.40 3.02 10.03
N LEU A 87 0.01 4.29 10.23
CA LEU A 87 -0.63 5.17 11.19
C LEU A 87 -2.11 5.40 10.85
N ALA A 88 -2.42 5.59 9.57
CA ALA A 88 -3.78 5.75 9.08
C ALA A 88 -4.63 4.49 9.29
N TYR A 89 -4.04 3.30 9.16
CA TYR A 89 -4.71 2.04 9.50
C TYR A 89 -5.06 1.98 10.99
N LEU A 90 -4.12 2.29 11.88
CA LEU A 90 -4.35 2.28 13.33
C LEU A 90 -5.41 3.31 13.74
N VAL A 91 -5.37 4.51 13.15
CA VAL A 91 -6.38 5.55 13.37
C VAL A 91 -7.76 5.08 12.89
N GLY A 92 -7.86 4.54 11.67
CA GLY A 92 -9.13 4.05 11.13
C GLY A 92 -9.68 2.87 11.94
N PHE A 93 -8.81 1.99 12.43
CA PHE A 93 -9.17 0.89 13.33
C PHE A 93 -9.73 1.41 14.66
N GLY A 94 -9.02 2.34 15.31
CA GLY A 94 -9.47 2.96 16.55
C GLY A 94 -10.80 3.69 16.40
N LEU A 95 -10.95 4.51 15.35
CA LEU A 95 -12.21 5.20 15.04
C LEU A 95 -13.36 4.20 14.81
N GLY A 96 -13.11 3.14 14.05
CA GLY A 96 -14.13 2.13 13.79
C GLY A 96 -14.51 1.30 15.03
N ALA A 97 -13.59 1.11 15.98
CA ALA A 97 -13.90 0.50 17.27
C ALA A 97 -14.74 1.44 18.16
N MET A 98 -14.39 2.73 18.21
CA MET A 98 -15.14 3.74 18.98
C MET A 98 -16.56 3.94 18.47
N LEU A 99 -16.77 3.92 17.14
CA LEU A 99 -18.10 3.99 16.54
C LEU A 99 -19.00 2.80 16.91
N GLN A 100 -18.40 1.68 17.32
CA GLN A 100 -19.12 0.49 17.79
C GLN A 100 -19.36 0.50 19.31
N GLY A 101 -19.04 1.61 19.99
CA GLY A 101 -19.24 1.77 21.43
C GLY A 101 -18.11 1.17 22.29
N THR A 102 -16.97 0.83 21.68
CA THR A 102 -15.80 0.33 22.42
C THR A 102 -15.15 1.47 23.21
N ASP A 103 -14.75 1.22 24.45
CA ASP A 103 -13.97 2.16 25.26
C ASP A 103 -12.68 2.57 24.51
N ALA A 104 -12.34 3.85 24.54
CA ALA A 104 -11.12 4.39 23.92
C ALA A 104 -9.85 3.70 24.42
N ALA A 105 -9.81 3.30 25.70
CA ALA A 105 -8.68 2.57 26.27
C ALA A 105 -8.54 1.16 25.64
N LEU A 106 -9.66 0.47 25.44
CA LEU A 106 -9.69 -0.84 24.79
C LEU A 106 -9.35 -0.75 23.30
N ALA A 107 -9.86 0.29 22.61
CA ALA A 107 -9.54 0.55 21.22
C ALA A 107 -8.04 0.82 21.03
N LEU A 108 -7.43 1.60 21.93
CA LEU A 108 -6.01 1.88 21.92
C LEU A 108 -5.17 0.63 22.22
N ALA A 109 -5.56 -0.18 23.20
CA ALA A 109 -4.89 -1.44 23.53
C ALA A 109 -4.96 -2.43 22.35
N ALA A 110 -6.11 -2.54 21.69
CA ALA A 110 -6.27 -3.38 20.50
C ALA A 110 -5.42 -2.88 19.32
N ALA A 111 -5.39 -1.57 19.07
CA ALA A 111 -4.51 -0.99 18.06
C ALA A 111 -3.02 -1.25 18.37
N GLY A 112 -2.62 -1.15 19.64
CA GLY A 112 -1.28 -1.49 20.10
C GLY A 112 -0.94 -2.96 19.89
N GLY A 113 -1.87 -3.88 20.18
CA GLY A 113 -1.72 -5.30 19.93
C GLY A 113 -1.58 -5.63 18.44
N PHE A 114 -2.33 -4.95 17.57
CA PHE A 114 -2.14 -5.09 16.12
C PHE A 114 -0.77 -4.57 15.69
N ALA A 115 -0.34 -3.41 16.20
CA ALA A 115 0.93 -2.79 15.81
C ALA A 115 2.16 -3.66 16.15
N THR A 116 2.09 -4.51 17.16
CA THR A 116 3.16 -5.46 17.53
C THR A 116 2.99 -6.84 16.92
N SER A 117 1.93 -7.07 16.13
CA SER A 117 1.63 -8.35 15.52
C SER A 117 2.34 -8.57 14.18
N TRP A 118 2.37 -9.83 13.74
CA TRP A 118 2.85 -10.19 12.41
C TRP A 118 2.00 -9.57 11.28
N PHE A 119 0.73 -9.30 11.53
CA PHE A 119 -0.18 -8.66 10.58
C PHE A 119 0.26 -7.23 10.24
N ALA A 120 0.79 -6.48 11.22
CA ALA A 120 1.36 -5.17 10.97
C ALA A 120 2.60 -5.25 10.06
N LEU A 121 3.44 -6.28 10.20
CA LEU A 121 4.58 -6.48 9.30
C LEU A 121 4.13 -6.75 7.86
N VAL A 122 3.08 -7.56 7.69
CA VAL A 122 2.49 -7.84 6.37
C VAL A 122 1.94 -6.58 5.72
N LEU A 123 1.18 -5.77 6.47
CA LEU A 123 0.62 -4.52 5.98
C LEU A 123 1.73 -3.50 5.62
N ALA A 124 2.76 -3.38 6.48
CA ALA A 124 3.93 -2.54 6.22
C ALA A 124 4.67 -3.00 4.97
N GLY A 125 4.90 -4.31 4.83
CA GLY A 125 5.56 -4.89 3.65
C GLY A 125 4.78 -4.63 2.37
N ALA A 126 3.45 -4.81 2.40
CA ALA A 126 2.56 -4.53 1.28
C ALA A 126 2.64 -3.05 0.85
N ALA A 127 2.52 -2.12 1.81
CA ALA A 127 2.64 -0.69 1.55
C ALA A 127 4.01 -0.32 0.99
N PHE A 128 5.08 -0.85 1.59
CA PHE A 128 6.44 -0.56 1.16
C PHE A 128 6.71 -1.05 -0.26
N VAL A 129 6.37 -2.31 -0.57
CA VAL A 129 6.55 -2.89 -1.91
C VAL A 129 5.74 -2.10 -2.93
N ALA A 130 4.47 -1.81 -2.67
CA ALA A 130 3.62 -1.06 -3.59
C ALA A 130 4.15 0.37 -3.85
N ALA A 131 4.55 1.09 -2.80
CA ALA A 131 5.09 2.44 -2.93
C ALA A 131 6.45 2.45 -3.67
N TRP A 132 7.32 1.48 -3.36
CA TRP A 132 8.60 1.34 -4.02
C TRP A 132 8.44 1.03 -5.52
N SER A 133 7.54 0.10 -5.86
CA SER A 133 7.19 -0.21 -7.25
C SER A 133 6.62 0.99 -7.98
N ALA A 134 5.82 1.84 -7.33
CA ALA A 134 5.31 3.07 -7.93
C ALA A 134 6.44 4.04 -8.32
N VAL A 135 7.41 4.23 -7.40
CA VAL A 135 8.60 5.05 -7.67
C VAL A 135 9.42 4.44 -8.80
N ALA A 136 9.57 3.10 -8.81
CA ALA A 136 10.24 2.41 -9.90
C ALA A 136 9.56 2.70 -11.23
N LEU A 137 8.24 2.50 -11.37
CA LEU A 137 7.46 2.73 -12.60
C LEU A 137 7.62 4.15 -13.18
N VAL A 138 7.69 5.17 -12.32
CA VAL A 138 7.89 6.57 -12.77
C VAL A 138 9.34 6.80 -13.20
N ARG A 139 10.31 6.13 -12.57
CA ARG A 139 11.74 6.30 -12.84
C ARG A 139 12.26 5.45 -14.00
N THR A 140 11.76 4.23 -14.18
CA THR A 140 12.23 3.34 -15.24
C THR A 140 11.76 3.87 -16.58
N ARG A 141 12.73 4.32 -17.37
CA ARG A 141 12.57 4.61 -18.79
C ARG A 141 12.65 3.29 -19.54
N ALA A 142 11.61 2.47 -19.42
CA ALA A 142 11.50 1.28 -20.24
C ALA A 142 11.35 1.73 -21.70
N GLU A 143 12.25 1.27 -22.57
CA GLU A 143 12.01 1.41 -24.00
C GLU A 143 10.78 0.58 -24.37
N ARG A 144 10.06 1.02 -25.40
CA ARG A 144 8.97 0.23 -25.98
C ARG A 144 9.56 -1.14 -26.32
N PRO A 145 9.00 -2.26 -25.82
CA PRO A 145 9.49 -3.59 -26.17
C PRO A 145 9.43 -3.70 -27.69
N ARG A 146 10.60 -3.81 -28.33
CA ARG A 146 10.70 -3.98 -29.78
C ARG A 146 10.89 -5.46 -30.04
N TRP A 147 10.04 -6.00 -30.87
CA TRP A 147 10.16 -7.40 -31.23
C TRP A 147 11.33 -7.62 -32.19
N PRO A 148 11.93 -8.83 -32.22
CA PRO A 148 13.08 -9.11 -33.09
C PRO A 148 12.84 -8.72 -34.55
N TRP A 149 11.65 -8.95 -35.07
CA TRP A 149 11.25 -8.63 -36.45
C TRP A 149 10.95 -7.15 -36.71
N GLU A 150 10.91 -6.29 -35.68
CA GLU A 150 10.76 -4.82 -35.83
C GLU A 150 12.13 -4.13 -35.98
N ARG A 151 13.23 -4.89 -36.03
CA ARG A 151 14.61 -4.38 -36.15
C ARG A 151 15.18 -4.49 -37.55
N ASP A 152 14.50 -5.20 -38.45
CA ASP A 152 15.02 -5.57 -39.77
C ASP A 152 14.93 -4.43 -40.80
N ASP A 153 14.19 -3.35 -40.52
CA ASP A 153 13.99 -2.21 -41.43
C ASP A 153 15.15 -1.18 -41.42
N LEU A 154 16.21 -1.40 -40.64
CA LEU A 154 17.33 -0.45 -40.47
C LEU A 154 18.65 -0.91 -41.10
N ASP A 155 18.70 -2.13 -41.64
CA ASP A 155 19.90 -2.75 -42.23
C ASP A 155 19.75 -2.93 -43.76
N GLU A 156 19.19 -1.94 -44.48
CA GLU A 156 19.39 -1.80 -45.93
C GLU A 156 20.55 -0.81 -46.20
N PRO A 157 21.65 -1.24 -46.87
CA PRO A 157 22.85 -0.44 -47.12
C PRO A 157 22.69 0.65 -48.18
#